data_AF-A0AA37D123-F1
#
_entry.id   AF-A0AA37D123-F1
#
_cell.length_a   1.000
_cell.length_b   1.000
_cell.length_c   1.000
_cell.angle_alpha   90.00
_cell.angle_beta   90.00
_cell.angle_gamma   90.00
#
_symmetry.space_group_name_H-M   'P 1'
#
loop_
_entity.id
_entity.type
_entity.pdbx_description
1 polymer ?
#
loop_
_entity_poly.entity_id
_entity_poly.type
_entity_poly.pdbx_seq_one_letter_code
_entity_poly.pdbx_strand_id
1 'polypeptide(L)'
;MRRIIFYSWQSDIPSRLNRNIIEDALNRALKAIRRDETESLEPVLDRDTSGVPGSPSISDTIFKKISSADIFVADVTIINKNSDNKKTPNPNVLIELGFAISQLGWDRIILIQNSHFGGPEDLPFDLRGRRVVTYSFSSEEESKADIRGILQGRLESALKSALSDSSFGTLPTGPNAPIWWGEWLNNNPGRSFGGKVFIRETTSSGFLFDMMVFSGSHTGQITAEALYVSRDMAYAKINNGEGDDYGEISFKRRIIDGKKFLSVEETASCSNHRGMGVVFSGEFQWSSDHLFDLGFINELELERIYSLLGNYYTAFKTRMEGIGECDNLDTFSAKVFRGGVRGLYTYMEGIVMCAPHGGLWVAFLDDNDVKYFTNDINWKTRIPKSIEAWRDRFKDKEVKFISDVQALPDNTL
;
A
#
# COMPACT_ATOMS: atom_id res chain seq x y z
N MET A 1 -12.75 15.51 1.04
CA MET A 1 -12.33 14.38 1.90
C MET A 1 -11.68 14.92 3.17
N ARG A 2 -12.14 14.49 4.33
CA ARG A 2 -11.56 14.88 5.62
C ARG A 2 -10.20 14.19 5.80
N ARG A 3 -9.17 14.94 6.18
CA ARG A 3 -7.85 14.43 6.53
C ARG A 3 -7.57 14.69 8.01
N ILE A 4 -7.19 13.68 8.77
CA ILE A 4 -6.91 13.80 10.20
C ILE A 4 -5.41 13.99 10.40
N ILE A 5 -5.03 15.10 11.03
CA ILE A 5 -3.66 15.38 11.43
C ILE A 5 -3.62 15.21 12.95
N PHE A 6 -2.99 14.15 13.43
CA PHE A 6 -2.83 13.93 14.87
C PHE A 6 -1.57 14.63 15.36
N TYR A 7 -1.71 15.51 16.35
CA TYR A 7 -0.60 16.23 16.97
C TYR A 7 -0.29 15.69 18.38
N SER A 8 0.86 15.03 18.48
CA SER A 8 1.45 14.58 19.73
C SER A 8 2.34 15.68 20.32
N TRP A 9 1.93 16.21 21.46
CA TRP A 9 2.57 17.34 22.15
C TRP A 9 3.16 16.90 23.48
N GLN A 10 4.08 17.70 24.00
CA GLN A 10 4.75 17.47 25.28
C GLN A 10 4.39 18.52 26.34
N SER A 11 4.46 18.13 27.61
CA SER A 11 4.11 18.97 28.76
C SER A 11 5.31 19.45 29.60
N ASP A 12 6.52 18.94 29.37
CA ASP A 12 7.69 19.19 30.24
C ASP A 12 8.30 20.58 30.07
N ILE A 13 8.13 21.20 28.89
CA ILE A 13 8.62 22.56 28.62
C ILE A 13 7.43 23.53 28.75
N PRO A 14 7.65 24.77 29.27
CA PRO A 14 6.59 25.76 29.37
C PRO A 14 5.81 25.92 28.05
N SER A 15 4.49 25.71 28.07
CA SER A 15 3.65 25.65 26.86
C SER A 15 3.74 26.90 25.99
N ARG A 16 4.01 28.06 26.60
CA ARG A 16 4.23 29.35 25.92
C ARG A 16 5.44 29.35 24.98
N LEU A 17 6.44 28.51 25.27
CA LEU A 17 7.68 28.37 24.52
C LEU A 17 7.60 27.27 23.46
N ASN A 18 6.62 26.36 23.58
CA ASN A 18 6.53 25.19 22.73
C ASN A 18 5.10 24.94 22.20
N ARG A 19 4.30 24.13 22.91
CA ARG A 19 2.95 23.69 22.52
C ARG A 19 2.10 24.79 21.87
N ASN A 20 2.01 25.98 22.46
CA ASN A 20 1.13 27.05 21.98
C ASN A 20 1.57 27.61 20.62
N ILE A 21 2.88 27.63 20.36
CA ILE A 21 3.44 28.13 19.09
C ILE A 21 3.21 27.11 17.99
N ILE A 22 3.50 25.84 18.27
CA ILE A 22 3.28 24.74 17.33
C ILE A 22 1.80 24.64 16.96
N GLU A 23 0.90 24.66 17.95
CA GLU A 23 -0.53 24.52 17.72
C GLU A 23 -1.13 25.69 16.91
N ASP A 24 -0.71 26.94 17.19
CA ASP A 24 -1.16 28.10 16.40
C ASP A 24 -0.62 28.03 14.96
N ALA A 25 0.65 27.64 14.79
CA ALA A 25 1.24 27.46 13.46
C ALA A 25 0.57 26.33 12.65
N LEU A 26 0.29 25.18 13.28
CA LEU A 26 -0.46 24.08 12.67
C LEU A 26 -1.86 24.55 12.24
N ASN A 27 -2.63 25.14 13.15
CA ASN A 27 -3.98 25.62 12.83
C ASN A 27 -4.00 26.63 11.67
N ARG A 28 -2.98 27.50 11.57
CA ARG A 28 -2.85 28.44 10.45
C ARG A 28 -2.47 27.75 9.15
N ALA A 29 -1.54 26.79 9.19
CA ALA A 29 -1.17 25.99 8.02
C ALA A 29 -2.37 25.20 7.49
N LEU A 30 -3.15 24.55 8.36
CA LEU A 30 -4.35 23.81 7.96
C LEU A 30 -5.42 24.74 7.33
N LYS A 31 -5.59 25.95 7.88
CA LYS A 31 -6.49 26.96 7.30
C LYS A 31 -6.01 27.46 5.93
N ALA A 32 -4.71 27.60 5.73
CA ALA A 32 -4.14 27.98 4.43
C ALA A 32 -4.37 26.88 3.39
N ILE A 33 -4.09 25.62 3.75
CA ILE A 33 -4.35 24.45 2.90
C ILE A 33 -5.82 24.35 2.50
N ARG A 34 -6.75 24.60 3.43
CA ARG A 34 -8.19 24.57 3.16
C ARG A 34 -8.66 25.65 2.16
N ARG A 35 -7.93 26.77 2.04
CA ARG A 35 -8.29 27.88 1.14
C ARG A 35 -7.78 27.68 -0.29
N ASP A 36 -6.88 26.72 -0.50
CA ASP A 36 -6.37 26.35 -1.81
C ASP A 36 -7.50 25.61 -2.56
N GLU A 37 -8.27 26.33 -3.39
CA GLU A 37 -9.52 25.85 -4.04
C GLU A 37 -9.32 24.68 -5.02
N THR A 38 -8.08 24.28 -5.27
CA THR A 38 -7.70 23.16 -6.15
C THR A 38 -7.83 21.80 -5.46
N GLU A 39 -7.94 21.74 -4.13
CA GLU A 39 -7.94 20.50 -3.36
C GLU A 39 -9.24 20.36 -2.57
N SER A 40 -9.99 19.28 -2.82
CA SER A 40 -11.20 18.93 -2.05
C SER A 40 -10.88 18.42 -0.62
N LEU A 41 -9.80 18.89 0.00
CA LEU A 41 -9.26 18.39 1.26
C LEU A 41 -9.73 19.23 2.46
N GLU A 42 -10.25 18.56 3.50
CA GLU A 42 -10.57 19.20 4.78
C GLU A 42 -9.65 18.66 5.88
N PRO A 43 -8.49 19.30 6.11
CA PRO A 43 -7.60 18.89 7.19
C PRO A 43 -8.16 19.30 8.56
N VAL A 44 -8.16 18.36 9.51
CA VAL A 44 -8.63 18.54 10.89
C VAL A 44 -7.53 18.15 11.86
N LEU A 45 -7.16 19.08 12.75
CA LEU A 45 -6.21 18.83 13.82
C LEU A 45 -6.89 18.03 14.94
N ASP A 46 -6.29 16.92 15.33
CA ASP A 46 -6.71 16.09 16.45
C ASP A 46 -5.57 15.90 17.47
N ARG A 47 -5.91 15.61 18.73
CA ARG A 47 -4.96 15.41 19.84
C ARG A 47 -5.62 14.77 21.05
N ASP A 48 -4.81 14.24 21.97
CA ASP A 48 -5.23 13.72 23.28
C ASP A 48 -6.46 12.79 23.16
N THR A 49 -7.34 12.84 24.16
CA THR A 49 -8.68 12.23 24.15
C THR A 49 -9.77 13.18 23.64
N SER A 50 -9.40 14.30 23.00
CA SER A 50 -10.37 15.31 22.55
C SER A 50 -11.43 14.73 21.62
N GLY A 51 -12.69 15.13 21.81
CA GLY A 51 -13.83 14.69 20.99
C GLY A 51 -14.41 13.31 21.35
N VAL A 52 -13.87 12.61 22.36
CA VAL A 52 -14.37 11.30 22.81
C VAL A 52 -15.23 11.46 24.08
N PRO A 53 -16.51 11.06 24.09
CA PRO A 53 -17.38 11.19 25.25
C PRO A 53 -17.08 10.13 26.33
N GLY A 54 -17.37 10.46 27.60
CA GLY A 54 -17.21 9.54 28.74
C GLY A 54 -15.82 9.58 29.38
N SER A 55 -15.42 8.46 30.00
CA SER A 55 -14.13 8.29 30.69
C SER A 55 -13.28 7.21 29.99
N PRO A 56 -12.79 7.45 28.77
CA PRO A 56 -12.07 6.44 28.01
C PRO A 56 -10.65 6.22 28.56
N SER A 57 -10.09 5.03 28.31
CA SER A 57 -8.67 4.77 28.53
C SER A 57 -7.84 5.74 27.69
N ILE A 58 -6.98 6.54 28.33
CA ILE A 58 -6.22 7.62 27.68
C ILE A 58 -5.31 7.04 26.59
N SER A 59 -4.49 6.05 26.95
CA SER A 59 -3.53 5.44 26.03
C SER A 59 -4.20 4.73 24.86
N ASP A 60 -5.24 3.93 25.11
CA ASP A 60 -5.93 3.19 24.05
C ASP A 60 -6.63 4.14 23.07
N THR A 61 -7.18 5.24 23.59
CA THR A 61 -7.83 6.27 22.77
C THR A 61 -6.81 6.98 21.89
N ILE A 62 -5.65 7.35 22.45
CA ILE A 62 -4.58 7.99 21.70
C ILE A 62 -4.09 7.07 20.59
N PHE A 63 -3.78 5.80 20.88
CA PHE A 63 -3.34 4.85 19.85
C PHE A 63 -4.39 4.62 18.78
N LYS A 64 -5.69 4.53 19.14
CA LYS A 64 -6.77 4.43 18.16
C LYS A 64 -6.90 5.68 17.26
N LYS A 65 -6.67 6.87 17.82
CA LYS A 65 -6.68 8.12 17.05
C LYS A 65 -5.45 8.25 16.16
N ILE A 66 -4.29 7.77 16.62
CA ILE A 66 -3.07 7.72 15.81
C ILE A 66 -3.23 6.75 14.63
N SER A 67 -3.77 5.55 14.86
CA SER A 67 -3.95 4.56 13.78
C SER A 67 -4.95 4.99 12.71
N SER A 68 -5.84 5.95 13.02
CA SER A 68 -6.81 6.52 12.08
C SER A 68 -6.38 7.87 11.50
N ALA A 69 -5.19 8.37 11.85
CA ALA A 69 -4.67 9.63 11.33
C ALA A 69 -4.10 9.47 9.92
N ASP A 70 -4.22 10.51 9.10
CA ASP A 70 -3.55 10.58 7.80
C ASP A 70 -2.10 11.08 7.95
N ILE A 71 -1.85 11.96 8.91
CA ILE A 71 -0.53 12.51 9.23
C ILE A 71 -0.35 12.55 10.74
N PHE A 72 0.82 12.18 11.21
CA PHE A 72 1.22 12.32 12.61
C PHE A 72 2.31 13.39 12.76
N VAL A 73 2.09 14.31 13.70
CA VAL A 73 3.00 15.41 14.01
C VAL A 73 3.53 15.23 15.43
N ALA A 74 4.85 15.13 15.58
CA ALA A 74 5.51 14.85 16.84
C ALA A 74 6.34 16.05 17.33
N ASP A 75 6.05 16.55 18.53
CA ASP A 75 6.90 17.52 19.22
C ASP A 75 8.09 16.82 19.88
N VAL A 76 9.21 16.74 19.16
CA VAL A 76 10.46 16.12 19.61
C VAL A 76 11.41 17.11 20.29
N THR A 77 10.88 18.20 20.84
CA THR A 77 11.70 19.17 21.58
C THR A 77 12.34 18.53 22.81
N ILE A 78 13.66 18.71 22.96
CA ILE A 78 14.45 18.14 24.05
C ILE A 78 14.02 18.75 25.39
N ILE A 79 13.62 17.89 26.33
CA ILE A 79 13.05 18.32 27.62
C ILE A 79 14.11 18.53 28.69
N ASN A 80 15.30 17.97 28.50
CA ASN A 80 16.39 17.97 29.48
C ASN A 80 17.67 18.64 28.94
N LYS A 81 17.53 19.81 28.29
CA LYS A 81 18.64 20.50 27.59
C LYS A 81 19.91 20.72 28.41
N ASN A 82 19.75 20.94 29.73
CA ASN A 82 20.84 21.23 30.67
C ASN A 82 21.42 19.96 31.33
N SER A 83 21.04 18.77 30.87
CA SER A 83 21.54 17.51 31.45
C SER A 83 22.87 17.12 30.81
N ASP A 84 23.83 16.71 31.63
CA ASP A 84 25.09 16.08 31.17
C ASP A 84 24.88 14.63 30.68
N ASN A 85 23.70 14.06 30.95
CA ASN A 85 23.30 12.74 30.45
C ASN A 85 22.71 12.83 29.04
N LYS A 86 22.29 11.68 28.50
CA LYS A 86 21.64 11.60 27.19
C LYS A 86 20.41 12.52 27.14
N LYS A 87 20.44 13.47 26.20
CA LYS A 87 19.29 14.34 25.88
C LYS A 87 18.15 13.53 25.28
N THR A 88 16.92 13.89 25.64
CA THR A 88 15.72 13.19 25.18
C THR A 88 14.55 14.17 24.98
N PRO A 89 13.68 13.92 23.99
CA PRO A 89 12.32 14.40 23.97
C PRO A 89 11.47 13.79 25.08
N ASN A 90 10.21 14.23 25.18
CA ASN A 90 9.22 13.62 26.06
C ASN A 90 9.02 12.12 25.73
N PRO A 91 9.11 11.22 26.72
CA PRO A 91 8.97 9.78 26.49
C PRO A 91 7.61 9.33 25.94
N ASN A 92 6.51 9.99 26.32
CA ASN A 92 5.18 9.66 25.80
C ASN A 92 5.09 9.99 24.31
N VAL A 93 5.61 11.16 23.89
CA VAL A 93 5.70 11.52 22.47
C VAL A 93 6.54 10.49 21.70
N LEU A 94 7.63 9.98 22.28
CA LEU A 94 8.44 8.95 21.63
C LEU A 94 7.72 7.61 21.47
N ILE A 95 6.91 7.19 22.47
CA ILE A 95 6.09 5.97 22.37
C ILE A 95 5.01 6.15 21.30
N GLU A 96 4.31 7.27 21.31
CA GLU A 96 3.29 7.61 20.30
C GLU A 96 3.90 7.70 18.89
N LEU A 97 5.09 8.30 18.76
CA LEU A 97 5.85 8.35 17.51
C LEU A 97 6.23 6.95 17.02
N GLY A 98 6.75 6.08 17.89
CA GLY A 98 7.06 4.69 17.54
C GLY A 98 5.84 3.93 17.02
N PHE A 99 4.69 4.12 17.68
CA PHE A 99 3.43 3.55 17.23
C PHE A 99 2.96 4.16 15.90
N ALA A 100 3.02 5.48 15.74
CA ALA A 100 2.67 6.16 14.50
C ALA A 100 3.52 5.70 13.31
N ILE A 101 4.83 5.51 13.51
CA ILE A 101 5.73 4.99 12.48
C ILE A 101 5.31 3.57 12.05
N SER A 102 4.88 2.72 12.98
CA SER A 102 4.44 1.35 12.65
C SER A 102 3.13 1.33 11.86
N GLN A 103 2.21 2.24 12.17
CA GLN A 103 0.89 2.31 11.52
C GLN A 103 0.89 3.09 10.21
N LEU A 104 1.59 4.23 10.17
CA LEU A 104 1.48 5.22 9.08
C LEU A 104 2.72 5.24 8.17
N GLY A 105 3.88 4.76 8.65
CA GLY A 105 5.15 4.89 7.97
C GLY A 105 5.75 6.30 8.04
N TRP A 106 7.06 6.40 7.81
CA TRP A 106 7.82 7.66 7.94
C TRP A 106 7.35 8.79 7.01
N ASP A 107 6.81 8.45 5.84
CA ASP A 107 6.36 9.41 4.83
C ASP A 107 5.20 10.29 5.35
N ARG A 108 4.49 9.83 6.40
CA ARG A 108 3.36 10.51 7.04
C ARG A 108 3.71 11.09 8.41
N ILE A 109 4.99 11.12 8.77
CA ILE A 109 5.48 11.66 10.05
C ILE A 109 6.13 13.02 9.84
N ILE A 110 5.70 14.01 10.62
CA ILE A 110 6.34 15.32 10.70
C ILE A 110 6.93 15.50 12.10
N LEU A 111 8.25 15.53 12.19
CA LEU A 111 8.96 15.87 13.43
C LEU A 111 9.08 17.40 13.55
N ILE A 112 8.76 17.94 14.72
CA ILE A 112 8.87 19.37 15.03
C ILE A 112 9.73 19.56 16.28
N GLN A 113 10.61 20.55 16.27
CA GLN A 113 11.50 20.82 17.40
C GLN A 113 11.72 22.32 17.62
N ASN A 114 11.63 22.77 18.88
CA ASN A 114 12.21 24.05 19.29
C ASN A 114 13.71 23.89 19.52
N SER A 115 14.54 24.37 18.60
CA SER A 115 16.00 24.24 18.63
C SER A 115 16.68 25.04 19.73
N HIS A 116 15.96 25.95 20.42
CA HIS A 116 16.48 26.62 21.61
C HIS A 116 16.80 25.63 22.75
N PHE A 117 16.18 24.44 22.73
CA PHE A 117 16.40 23.39 23.72
C PHE A 117 17.42 22.32 23.28
N GLY A 118 18.16 22.58 22.19
CA GLY A 118 19.11 21.65 21.58
C GLY A 118 18.69 21.36 20.14
N GLY A 119 19.66 21.09 19.27
CA GLY A 119 19.41 20.92 17.84
C GLY A 119 19.02 19.49 17.45
N PRO A 120 18.68 19.23 16.18
CA PRO A 120 18.36 17.88 15.68
C PRO A 120 19.48 16.86 15.91
N GLU A 121 20.74 17.31 15.93
CA GLU A 121 21.93 16.50 16.20
C GLU A 121 21.98 15.94 17.63
N ASP A 122 21.29 16.60 18.57
CA ASP A 122 21.20 16.18 19.97
C ASP A 122 20.08 15.13 20.20
N LEU A 123 19.23 14.89 19.20
CA LEU A 123 18.14 13.93 19.32
C LEU A 123 18.65 12.48 19.49
N PRO A 124 17.80 11.55 19.97
CA PRO A 124 18.07 10.13 19.92
C PRO A 124 18.52 9.67 18.53
N PHE A 125 19.41 8.68 18.45
CA PHE A 125 20.09 8.30 17.21
C PHE A 125 19.12 7.94 16.08
N ASP A 126 17.97 7.34 16.40
CA ASP A 126 16.90 7.00 15.44
C ASP A 126 16.29 8.23 14.74
N LEU A 127 16.40 9.41 15.36
CA LEU A 127 15.83 10.67 14.88
C LEU A 127 16.86 11.61 14.23
N ARG A 128 18.16 11.52 14.58
CA ARG A 128 19.20 12.48 14.09
C ARG A 128 19.32 12.56 12.56
N GLY A 129 19.05 11.46 11.86
CA GLY A 129 19.11 11.39 10.39
C GLY A 129 17.79 11.76 9.71
N ARG A 130 16.75 12.11 10.46
CA ARG A 130 15.43 12.43 9.93
C ARG A 130 15.29 13.93 9.70
N ARG A 131 14.44 14.30 8.73
CA ARG A 131 14.08 15.70 8.52
C ARG A 131 13.24 16.19 9.71
N VAL A 132 13.66 17.29 10.34
CA VAL A 132 12.95 17.92 11.46
C VAL A 132 12.59 19.35 11.08
N VAL A 133 11.32 19.72 11.29
CA VAL A 133 10.86 21.11 11.19
C VAL A 133 11.28 21.83 12.45
N THR A 134 12.33 22.65 12.34
CA THR A 134 12.86 23.41 13.47
C THR A 134 12.27 24.82 13.53
N TYR A 135 12.21 25.37 14.73
CA TYR A 135 12.08 26.80 15.02
C TYR A 135 12.88 27.11 16.29
N SER A 136 13.26 28.35 16.52
CA SER A 136 13.92 28.78 17.76
C SER A 136 12.99 29.76 18.47
N PHE A 137 12.77 29.58 19.78
CA PHE A 137 12.10 30.57 20.62
C PHE A 137 12.44 30.43 22.11
N SER A 138 12.85 31.53 22.74
CA SER A 138 13.23 31.61 24.17
C SER A 138 12.44 32.65 24.98
N SER A 139 11.50 33.37 24.37
CA SER A 139 10.68 34.48 24.92
C SER A 139 11.35 35.80 25.29
N GLU A 140 12.69 35.87 25.38
CA GLU A 140 13.37 37.09 25.84
C GLU A 140 13.89 37.98 24.70
N GLU A 141 13.99 37.47 23.47
CA GLU A 141 14.74 38.18 22.40
C GLU A 141 14.06 38.23 21.03
N GLU A 142 12.94 37.53 20.82
CA GLU A 142 12.40 37.29 19.47
C GLU A 142 10.91 37.63 19.33
N SER A 143 10.56 38.21 18.18
CA SER A 143 9.18 38.46 17.79
C SER A 143 8.42 37.15 17.60
N LYS A 144 7.52 36.85 18.53
CA LYS A 144 6.63 35.68 18.48
C LYS A 144 5.82 35.60 17.17
N ALA A 145 5.52 36.74 16.55
CA ALA A 145 4.78 36.79 15.30
C ALA A 145 5.61 36.24 14.12
N ASP A 146 6.90 36.59 14.05
CA ASP A 146 7.78 36.23 12.93
C ASP A 146 8.13 34.74 12.97
N ILE A 147 8.49 34.23 14.15
CA ILE A 147 8.77 32.80 14.36
C ILE A 147 7.56 31.95 13.97
N ARG A 148 6.36 32.40 14.36
CA ARG A 148 5.13 31.71 14.00
C ARG A 148 4.90 31.73 12.49
N GLY A 149 5.15 32.84 11.79
CA GLY A 149 5.03 32.92 10.34
C GLY A 149 5.98 31.95 9.63
N ILE A 150 7.24 31.88 10.08
CA ILE A 150 8.24 30.94 9.58
C ILE A 150 7.80 29.49 9.83
N LEU A 151 7.39 29.18 11.06
CA LEU A 151 6.94 27.83 11.41
C LEU A 151 5.69 27.43 10.62
N GLN A 152 4.73 28.34 10.46
CA GLN A 152 3.55 28.13 9.62
C GLN A 152 3.95 27.73 8.20
N GLY A 153 4.81 28.50 7.53
CA GLY A 153 5.22 28.21 6.15
C GLY A 153 5.94 26.86 6.02
N ARG A 154 6.81 26.53 6.98
CA ARG A 154 7.50 25.23 7.03
C ARG A 154 6.52 24.07 7.23
N LEU A 155 5.55 24.22 8.14
CA LEU A 155 4.53 23.22 8.39
C LEU A 155 3.58 23.07 7.22
N GLU A 156 3.16 24.15 6.58
CA GLU A 156 2.33 24.09 5.38
C GLU A 156 3.00 23.30 4.27
N SER A 157 4.29 23.56 4.00
CA SER A 157 5.07 22.80 3.00
C SER A 157 5.20 21.33 3.38
N ALA A 158 5.51 21.01 4.64
CA ALA A 158 5.63 19.64 5.11
C ALA A 158 4.30 18.88 5.04
N LEU A 159 3.20 19.54 5.45
CA LEU A 159 1.85 18.98 5.39
C LEU A 159 1.41 18.78 3.95
N LYS A 160 1.61 19.75 3.04
CA LYS A 160 1.30 19.59 1.62
C LYS A 160 2.07 18.41 1.01
N SER A 161 3.35 18.25 1.33
CA SER A 161 4.16 17.12 0.86
C SER A 161 3.66 15.77 1.42
N ALA A 162 3.33 15.71 2.71
CA ALA A 162 2.80 14.48 3.31
C ALA A 162 1.38 14.16 2.84
N LEU A 163 0.59 15.20 2.51
CA LEU A 163 -0.74 15.06 1.92
C LEU A 163 -0.66 14.72 0.42
N SER A 164 0.37 15.14 -0.33
CA SER A 164 0.46 14.91 -1.77
C SER A 164 0.72 13.44 -2.14
N ASP A 165 1.40 12.69 -1.29
CA ASP A 165 1.49 11.22 -1.44
C ASP A 165 0.14 10.53 -1.18
N SER A 166 -0.84 11.25 -0.63
CA SER A 166 -2.22 10.81 -0.42
C SER A 166 -3.25 11.54 -1.29
N SER A 167 -2.84 12.58 -2.04
CA SER A 167 -3.75 13.51 -2.70
C SER A 167 -4.40 12.94 -3.96
N PHE A 168 -3.93 11.78 -4.42
CA PHE A 168 -4.61 11.07 -5.50
C PHE A 168 -5.71 10.12 -5.05
N GLY A 169 -5.90 9.82 -3.75
CA GLY A 169 -7.04 9.00 -3.31
C GLY A 169 -7.20 7.62 -3.99
N THR A 170 -6.22 7.21 -4.81
CA THR A 170 -6.16 5.97 -5.56
C THR A 170 -5.10 5.10 -4.90
N LEU A 171 -5.41 3.81 -4.76
CA LEU A 171 -4.41 2.82 -4.38
C LEU A 171 -3.20 2.94 -5.33
N PRO A 172 -1.96 2.68 -4.86
CA PRO A 172 -0.75 2.83 -5.66
C PRO A 172 -0.81 2.05 -6.98
N THR A 173 -0.32 2.66 -8.06
CA THR A 173 -0.19 2.02 -9.39
C THR A 173 1.19 2.33 -10.00
N GLY A 174 1.61 1.52 -10.98
CA GLY A 174 2.81 1.78 -11.76
C GLY A 174 4.08 1.07 -11.25
N PRO A 175 5.26 1.41 -11.82
CA PRO A 175 6.47 0.61 -11.66
C PRO A 175 7.00 0.63 -10.22
N ASN A 176 6.81 1.74 -9.49
CA ASN A 176 7.26 1.91 -8.12
C ASN A 176 6.16 1.62 -7.08
N ALA A 177 4.96 1.22 -7.51
CA ALA A 177 3.90 0.85 -6.58
C ALA A 177 4.22 -0.50 -5.93
N PRO A 178 4.12 -0.59 -4.58
CA PRO A 178 4.28 -1.86 -3.89
C PRO A 178 3.10 -2.77 -4.21
N ILE A 179 3.37 -4.07 -4.30
CA ILE A 179 2.34 -5.10 -4.46
C ILE A 179 2.69 -6.30 -3.58
N TRP A 180 1.68 -6.97 -3.05
CA TRP A 180 1.77 -8.32 -2.47
C TRP A 180 1.09 -9.32 -3.40
N TRP A 181 -0.10 -8.98 -3.88
CA TRP A 181 -0.93 -9.82 -4.72
C TRP A 181 -0.22 -10.27 -6.01
N GLY A 182 -0.53 -11.49 -6.43
CA GLY A 182 -0.12 -12.04 -7.71
C GLY A 182 0.93 -13.14 -7.59
N GLU A 183 1.39 -13.60 -8.75
CA GLU A 183 2.38 -14.67 -8.85
C GLU A 183 3.79 -14.11 -8.68
N TRP A 184 4.60 -14.79 -7.88
CA TRP A 184 6.01 -14.54 -7.66
C TRP A 184 6.78 -15.80 -8.07
N LEU A 185 7.70 -15.65 -9.00
CA LEU A 185 8.38 -16.77 -9.66
C LEU A 185 9.85 -16.78 -9.28
N ASN A 186 10.35 -17.95 -8.87
CA ASN A 186 11.76 -18.23 -8.74
C ASN A 186 12.20 -19.02 -9.97
N ASN A 187 12.48 -18.28 -11.05
CA ASN A 187 12.92 -18.83 -12.32
C ASN A 187 14.45 -18.75 -12.41
N ASN A 188 15.11 -19.90 -12.30
CA ASN A 188 16.55 -20.04 -12.56
C ASN A 188 16.77 -20.90 -13.82
N PRO A 189 16.90 -20.29 -15.01
CA PRO A 189 17.15 -21.03 -16.24
C PRO A 189 18.36 -21.97 -16.08
N GLY A 190 18.18 -23.25 -16.42
CA GLY A 190 19.24 -24.27 -16.36
C GLY A 190 19.54 -24.84 -14.98
N ARG A 191 18.78 -24.48 -13.93
CA ARG A 191 18.88 -25.12 -12.61
C ARG A 191 17.73 -26.09 -12.40
N SER A 192 18.02 -27.18 -11.69
CA SER A 192 17.02 -28.18 -11.32
C SER A 192 16.23 -27.79 -10.06
N PHE A 193 16.15 -26.50 -9.71
CA PHE A 193 15.37 -26.03 -8.56
C PHE A 193 14.72 -24.69 -8.85
N GLY A 194 13.60 -24.43 -8.20
CA GLY A 194 12.81 -23.22 -8.36
C GLY A 194 11.47 -23.34 -7.67
N GLY A 195 10.54 -22.48 -8.05
CA GLY A 195 9.19 -22.51 -7.51
C GLY A 195 8.38 -21.27 -7.82
N LYS A 196 7.17 -21.24 -7.26
CA LYS A 196 6.26 -20.11 -7.30
C LYS A 196 5.63 -19.87 -5.93
N VAL A 197 5.40 -18.61 -5.62
CA VAL A 197 4.49 -18.17 -4.55
C VAL A 197 3.37 -17.41 -5.23
N PHE A 198 2.13 -17.84 -5.05
CA PHE A 198 0.97 -17.11 -5.50
C PHE A 198 0.26 -16.52 -4.27
N ILE A 199 0.31 -15.20 -4.15
CA ILE A 199 -0.43 -14.47 -3.12
C ILE A 199 -1.81 -14.20 -3.70
N ARG A 200 -2.81 -14.96 -3.23
CA ARG A 200 -4.14 -15.05 -3.82
C ARG A 200 -5.06 -13.90 -3.45
N GLU A 201 -5.07 -13.60 -2.16
CA GLU A 201 -6.02 -12.69 -1.54
C GLU A 201 -5.27 -11.84 -0.54
N THR A 202 -5.46 -10.53 -0.63
CA THR A 202 -4.85 -9.58 0.29
C THR A 202 -5.91 -8.93 1.18
N THR A 203 -5.56 -8.72 2.44
CA THR A 203 -6.44 -8.09 3.43
C THR A 203 -5.71 -6.92 4.07
N SER A 204 -6.33 -6.24 5.04
CA SER A 204 -5.64 -5.20 5.81
C SER A 204 -4.57 -5.75 6.77
N SER A 205 -4.61 -7.03 7.12
CA SER A 205 -3.76 -7.63 8.17
C SER A 205 -2.83 -8.73 7.68
N GLY A 206 -2.95 -9.15 6.43
CA GLY A 206 -2.21 -10.27 5.90
C GLY A 206 -2.72 -10.73 4.53
N PHE A 207 -2.27 -11.89 4.10
CA PHE A 207 -2.67 -12.50 2.84
C PHE A 207 -2.71 -14.03 2.91
N LEU A 208 -3.52 -14.63 2.05
CA LEU A 208 -3.52 -16.06 1.78
C LEU A 208 -2.57 -16.35 0.62
N PHE A 209 -1.68 -17.32 0.77
CA PHE A 209 -0.75 -17.71 -0.28
C PHE A 209 -0.75 -19.22 -0.52
N ASP A 210 -0.43 -19.59 -1.76
CA ASP A 210 0.01 -20.92 -2.15
C ASP A 210 1.48 -20.84 -2.57
N MET A 211 2.31 -21.72 -2.03
CA MET A 211 3.71 -21.83 -2.40
C MET A 211 4.01 -23.24 -2.86
N MET A 212 4.74 -23.34 -3.96
CA MET A 212 5.18 -24.60 -4.53
C MET A 212 6.64 -24.45 -4.97
N VAL A 213 7.51 -25.31 -4.45
CA VAL A 213 8.95 -25.33 -4.76
C VAL A 213 9.37 -26.73 -5.19
N PHE A 214 10.46 -26.83 -5.95
CA PHE A 214 11.01 -28.09 -6.37
C PHE A 214 12.54 -28.08 -6.37
N SER A 215 13.12 -29.27 -6.23
CA SER A 215 14.55 -29.55 -6.38
C SER A 215 14.71 -30.96 -6.95
N GLY A 216 15.12 -31.06 -8.21
CA GLY A 216 15.09 -32.30 -8.98
C GLY A 216 13.66 -32.83 -9.10
N SER A 217 13.44 -34.07 -8.69
CA SER A 217 12.11 -34.70 -8.65
C SER A 217 11.37 -34.48 -7.32
N HIS A 218 11.98 -33.85 -6.33
CA HIS A 218 11.34 -33.57 -5.04
C HIS A 218 10.62 -32.24 -5.08
N THR A 219 9.45 -32.19 -4.44
CA THR A 219 8.58 -31.01 -4.39
C THR A 219 8.25 -30.65 -2.95
N GLY A 220 7.85 -29.41 -2.73
CA GLY A 220 7.22 -28.95 -1.50
C GLY A 220 6.07 -28.02 -1.81
N GLN A 221 5.01 -28.11 -1.02
CA GLN A 221 3.78 -27.33 -1.21
C GLN A 221 3.25 -26.85 0.14
N ILE A 222 2.90 -25.57 0.23
CA ILE A 222 2.26 -24.95 1.40
C ILE A 222 1.13 -24.06 0.93
N THR A 223 -0.03 -24.18 1.56
CA THR A 223 -1.10 -23.17 1.51
C THR A 223 -1.33 -22.67 2.92
N ALA A 224 -1.14 -21.37 3.16
CA ALA A 224 -1.28 -20.80 4.49
C ALA A 224 -1.58 -19.30 4.44
N GLU A 225 -1.93 -18.75 5.60
CA GLU A 225 -2.09 -17.31 5.80
C GLU A 225 -0.79 -16.73 6.36
N ALA A 226 -0.40 -15.56 5.85
CA ALA A 226 0.67 -14.74 6.39
C ALA A 226 0.11 -13.44 6.96
N LEU A 227 0.61 -13.02 8.12
CA LEU A 227 0.25 -11.77 8.76
C LEU A 227 1.30 -10.69 8.45
N TYR A 228 0.86 -9.47 8.19
CA TYR A 228 1.77 -8.34 8.04
C TYR A 228 2.44 -8.02 9.37
N VAL A 229 3.77 -7.95 9.34
CA VAL A 229 4.60 -7.52 10.47
C VAL A 229 4.98 -6.06 10.32
N SER A 230 5.16 -5.60 9.07
CA SER A 230 5.38 -4.21 8.71
C SER A 230 4.93 -3.96 7.27
N ARG A 231 5.10 -2.73 6.76
CA ARG A 231 4.76 -2.35 5.38
C ARG A 231 5.27 -3.34 4.33
N ASP A 232 6.48 -3.87 4.51
CA ASP A 232 7.17 -4.69 3.51
C ASP A 232 7.54 -6.09 4.04
N MET A 233 7.02 -6.48 5.21
CA MET A 233 7.28 -7.79 5.79
C MET A 233 6.00 -8.49 6.23
N ALA A 234 5.93 -9.79 5.96
CA ALA A 234 4.89 -10.67 6.45
C ALA A 234 5.48 -11.95 7.03
N TYR A 235 4.71 -12.66 7.84
CA TYR A 235 5.13 -13.89 8.50
C TYR A 235 3.98 -14.89 8.54
N ALA A 236 4.28 -16.16 8.27
CA ALA A 236 3.34 -17.26 8.32
C ALA A 236 3.85 -18.35 9.28
N LYS A 237 2.93 -18.86 10.10
CA LYS A 237 3.16 -19.99 10.98
C LYS A 237 2.54 -21.24 10.36
N ILE A 238 3.34 -22.28 10.17
CA ILE A 238 2.98 -23.49 9.41
C ILE A 238 2.81 -24.66 10.35
N ASN A 239 1.63 -25.27 10.36
CA ASN A 239 1.38 -26.46 11.16
C ASN A 239 2.04 -27.68 10.51
N ASN A 240 3.02 -28.30 11.19
CA ASN A 240 3.67 -29.52 10.71
C ASN A 240 2.86 -30.79 11.03
N GLY A 241 1.91 -30.75 11.96
CA GLY A 241 1.13 -31.92 12.39
C GLY A 241 1.11 -32.06 13.90
N GLU A 242 0.35 -33.03 14.41
CA GLU A 242 0.26 -33.27 15.85
C GLU A 242 1.60 -33.77 16.40
N GLY A 243 2.12 -33.08 17.43
CA GLY A 243 3.34 -33.46 18.13
C GLY A 243 4.64 -32.85 17.58
N ASP A 244 4.57 -32.18 16.43
CA ASP A 244 5.71 -31.48 15.83
C ASP A 244 5.68 -29.98 16.13
N ASP A 245 6.86 -29.36 16.22
CA ASP A 245 7.00 -27.92 16.31
C ASP A 245 6.48 -27.25 15.03
N TYR A 246 5.98 -26.03 15.17
CA TYR A 246 5.52 -25.25 14.01
C TYR A 246 6.70 -24.84 13.12
N GLY A 247 6.49 -24.93 11.82
CA GLY A 247 7.34 -24.27 10.83
C GLY A 247 7.02 -22.78 10.75
N GLU A 248 7.95 -22.01 10.21
CA GLU A 248 7.80 -20.56 10.08
C GLU A 248 8.39 -20.07 8.77
N ILE A 249 7.67 -19.18 8.10
CA ILE A 249 8.11 -18.53 6.86
C ILE A 249 7.97 -17.03 7.01
N SER A 250 9.03 -16.29 6.70
CA SER A 250 9.01 -14.85 6.58
C SER A 250 9.10 -14.41 5.12
N PHE A 251 8.43 -13.30 4.83
CA PHE A 251 8.35 -12.69 3.51
C PHE A 251 8.84 -11.26 3.62
N LYS A 252 9.71 -10.85 2.71
CA LYS A 252 10.18 -9.47 2.59
C LYS A 252 10.12 -9.01 1.14
N ARG A 253 9.26 -8.03 0.85
CA ARG A 253 9.19 -7.44 -0.49
C ARG A 253 10.18 -6.30 -0.65
N ARG A 254 10.64 -6.08 -1.88
CA ARG A 254 11.52 -4.97 -2.26
C ARG A 254 11.26 -4.57 -3.71
N ILE A 255 11.49 -3.30 -4.01
CA ILE A 255 11.43 -2.76 -5.36
C ILE A 255 12.83 -2.25 -5.73
N ILE A 256 13.34 -2.69 -6.88
CA ILE A 256 14.65 -2.29 -7.41
C ILE A 256 14.46 -1.99 -8.89
N ASP A 257 14.69 -0.74 -9.29
CA ASP A 257 14.54 -0.27 -10.68
C ASP A 257 13.19 -0.65 -11.31
N GLY A 258 12.09 -0.49 -10.55
CA GLY A 258 10.73 -0.84 -10.96
C GLY A 258 10.40 -2.34 -10.95
N LYS A 259 11.39 -3.22 -10.74
CA LYS A 259 11.19 -4.66 -10.57
C LYS A 259 10.89 -4.99 -9.11
N LYS A 260 9.96 -5.92 -8.92
CA LYS A 260 9.45 -6.29 -7.60
C LYS A 260 9.96 -7.68 -7.24
N PHE A 261 10.57 -7.79 -6.07
CA PHE A 261 11.11 -9.04 -5.55
C PHE A 261 10.52 -9.36 -4.19
N LEU A 262 10.34 -10.65 -3.94
CA LEU A 262 9.88 -11.24 -2.69
C LEU A 262 10.95 -12.21 -2.21
N SER A 263 11.65 -11.83 -1.15
CA SER A 263 12.55 -12.73 -0.43
C SER A 263 11.70 -13.56 0.54
N VAL A 264 11.80 -14.87 0.42
CA VAL A 264 11.14 -15.84 1.29
C VAL A 264 12.22 -16.55 2.09
N GLU A 265 12.03 -16.64 3.40
CA GLU A 265 12.95 -17.33 4.30
C GLU A 265 12.17 -18.24 5.24
N GLU A 266 12.48 -19.53 5.21
CA GLU A 266 12.02 -20.50 6.20
C GLU A 266 12.83 -20.34 7.49
N THR A 267 12.26 -19.63 8.47
CA THR A 267 12.92 -19.32 9.75
C THR A 267 12.81 -20.47 10.76
N ALA A 268 11.83 -21.36 10.58
CA ALA A 268 11.72 -22.62 11.30
C ALA A 268 11.24 -23.75 10.35
N SER A 269 11.73 -24.96 10.58
CA SER A 269 11.59 -26.08 9.64
C SER A 269 10.13 -26.37 9.26
N CYS A 270 9.84 -26.34 7.96
CA CYS A 270 8.55 -26.75 7.39
C CYS A 270 8.67 -28.15 6.74
N SER A 271 9.44 -29.05 7.35
CA SER A 271 9.87 -30.32 6.75
C SER A 271 8.72 -31.25 6.35
N ASN A 272 7.57 -31.19 7.03
CA ASN A 272 6.44 -32.07 6.73
C ASN A 272 5.71 -31.67 5.44
N HIS A 273 6.08 -30.53 4.86
CA HIS A 273 5.47 -29.97 3.64
C HIS A 273 6.39 -30.05 2.41
N ARG A 274 7.56 -30.71 2.51
CA ARG A 274 8.54 -30.77 1.42
C ARG A 274 9.37 -32.06 1.40
N GLY A 275 9.76 -32.49 0.21
CA GLY A 275 10.68 -33.61 0.02
C GLY A 275 12.12 -33.30 0.44
N MET A 276 12.94 -34.34 0.56
CA MET A 276 14.34 -34.22 0.99
C MET A 276 15.14 -33.28 0.08
N GLY A 277 15.85 -32.31 0.67
CA GLY A 277 16.69 -31.36 -0.07
C GLY A 277 15.94 -30.23 -0.77
N VAL A 278 14.62 -30.15 -0.59
CA VAL A 278 13.81 -29.00 -1.01
C VAL A 278 13.83 -27.96 0.11
N VAL A 279 13.90 -26.68 -0.24
CA VAL A 279 13.70 -25.57 0.69
C VAL A 279 12.72 -24.56 0.16
N PHE A 280 11.92 -23.96 1.07
CA PHE A 280 11.01 -22.89 0.71
C PHE A 280 11.70 -21.52 0.60
N SER A 281 12.89 -21.38 1.18
CA SER A 281 13.69 -20.15 1.09
C SER A 281 14.15 -19.86 -0.34
N GLY A 282 14.04 -18.61 -0.76
CA GLY A 282 14.48 -18.17 -2.07
C GLY A 282 14.13 -16.72 -2.38
N GLU A 283 14.60 -16.24 -3.52
CA GLU A 283 14.19 -14.95 -4.07
C GLU A 283 13.26 -15.18 -5.26
N PHE A 284 12.09 -14.57 -5.19
CA PHE A 284 11.05 -14.67 -6.19
C PHE A 284 10.84 -13.29 -6.81
N GLN A 285 10.69 -13.24 -8.14
CA GLN A 285 10.36 -12.02 -8.84
C GLN A 285 8.88 -12.01 -9.19
N TRP A 286 8.20 -10.89 -8.99
CA TRP A 286 6.80 -10.74 -9.35
C TRP A 286 6.59 -10.93 -10.86
N SER A 287 5.56 -11.70 -11.22
CA SER A 287 5.08 -11.92 -12.58
C SER A 287 4.38 -10.66 -13.06
N SER A 288 5.14 -9.77 -13.70
CA SER A 288 4.69 -8.44 -14.18
C SER A 288 3.33 -8.48 -14.88
N ASP A 289 2.48 -7.48 -14.61
CA ASP A 289 1.22 -7.23 -15.30
C ASP A 289 1.22 -5.80 -15.83
N HIS A 290 1.06 -5.63 -17.15
CA HIS A 290 1.14 -4.31 -17.78
C HIS A 290 0.01 -3.36 -17.36
N LEU A 291 -1.18 -3.87 -17.01
CA LEU A 291 -2.24 -3.00 -16.50
C LEU A 291 -1.80 -2.32 -15.20
N PHE A 292 -1.08 -3.05 -14.33
CA PHE A 292 -0.53 -2.51 -13.09
C PHE A 292 0.74 -1.69 -13.32
N ASP A 293 1.73 -2.26 -14.03
CA ASP A 293 3.06 -1.66 -14.20
C ASP A 293 3.03 -0.36 -15.01
N LEU A 294 2.08 -0.21 -15.94
CA LEU A 294 1.86 1.03 -16.69
C LEU A 294 0.92 2.02 -15.97
N GLY A 295 0.40 1.65 -14.81
CA GLY A 295 -0.36 2.54 -13.94
C GLY A 295 -1.87 2.63 -14.25
N PHE A 296 -2.42 1.75 -15.08
CA PHE A 296 -3.84 1.78 -15.47
C PHE A 296 -4.76 1.29 -14.35
N ILE A 297 -4.32 0.29 -13.58
CA ILE A 297 -5.08 -0.27 -12.46
C ILE A 297 -4.20 -0.48 -11.22
N ASN A 298 -4.83 -0.56 -10.05
CA ASN A 298 -4.19 -0.85 -8.78
C ASN A 298 -4.30 -2.32 -8.37
N GLU A 299 -3.64 -2.68 -7.26
CA GLU A 299 -3.61 -4.05 -6.71
C GLU A 299 -5.01 -4.63 -6.47
N LEU A 300 -5.92 -3.85 -5.88
CA LEU A 300 -7.29 -4.31 -5.58
C LEU A 300 -8.10 -4.54 -6.87
N GLU A 301 -7.93 -3.70 -7.87
CA GLU A 301 -8.57 -3.88 -9.17
C GLU A 301 -8.02 -5.13 -9.89
N LEU A 302 -6.71 -5.35 -9.80
CA LEU A 302 -6.05 -6.51 -10.37
C LEU A 302 -6.52 -7.81 -9.72
N GLU A 303 -6.59 -7.85 -8.38
CA GLU A 303 -7.15 -8.97 -7.61
C GLU A 303 -8.59 -9.26 -8.01
N ARG A 304 -9.43 -8.23 -8.17
CA ARG A 304 -10.83 -8.40 -8.60
C ARG A 304 -10.97 -8.90 -10.04
N ILE A 305 -10.09 -8.46 -10.94
CA ILE A 305 -10.04 -8.98 -12.32
C ILE A 305 -9.68 -10.47 -12.27
N TYR A 306 -8.70 -10.86 -11.46
CA TYR A 306 -8.38 -12.27 -11.26
C TYR A 306 -9.57 -13.05 -10.68
N SER A 307 -10.24 -12.55 -9.63
CA SER A 307 -11.43 -13.23 -9.08
C SER A 307 -12.55 -13.40 -10.11
N LEU A 308 -12.67 -12.45 -11.06
CA LEU A 308 -13.65 -12.51 -12.14
C LEU A 308 -13.27 -13.52 -13.24
N LEU A 309 -11.98 -13.66 -13.54
CA LEU A 309 -11.49 -14.46 -14.66
C LEU A 309 -11.04 -15.87 -14.27
N GLY A 310 -10.54 -16.06 -13.05
CA GLY A 310 -9.95 -17.31 -12.57
C GLY A 310 -8.91 -17.87 -13.55
N ASN A 311 -9.12 -19.11 -13.98
CA ASN A 311 -8.30 -19.83 -14.95
C ASN A 311 -8.13 -19.12 -16.32
N TYR A 312 -8.96 -18.12 -16.64
CA TYR A 312 -8.82 -17.30 -17.85
C TYR A 312 -7.91 -16.08 -17.66
N TYR A 313 -7.48 -15.76 -16.44
CA TYR A 313 -6.70 -14.55 -16.14
C TYR A 313 -5.38 -14.50 -16.94
N THR A 314 -4.62 -15.59 -17.01
CA THR A 314 -3.35 -15.62 -17.76
C THR A 314 -3.56 -15.41 -19.26
N ALA A 315 -4.65 -15.97 -19.81
CA ALA A 315 -5.01 -15.74 -21.20
C ALA A 315 -5.34 -14.25 -21.44
N PHE A 316 -6.15 -13.64 -20.58
CA PHE A 316 -6.43 -12.21 -20.64
C PHE A 316 -5.15 -11.36 -20.52
N LYS A 317 -4.31 -11.63 -19.50
CA LYS A 317 -3.06 -10.91 -19.21
C LYS A 317 -2.12 -10.86 -20.40
N THR A 318 -1.94 -11.97 -21.11
CA THR A 318 -1.08 -12.05 -22.32
C THR A 318 -1.60 -11.24 -23.50
N ARG A 319 -2.87 -10.82 -23.50
CA ARG A 319 -3.49 -9.98 -24.54
C ARG A 319 -3.49 -8.50 -24.15
N MET A 320 -3.15 -8.17 -22.90
CA MET A 320 -3.06 -6.81 -22.37
C MET A 320 -1.61 -6.32 -22.36
N GLU A 321 -1.02 -6.08 -23.53
CA GLU A 321 0.34 -5.54 -23.67
C GLU A 321 0.36 -4.06 -24.08
N GLY A 322 0.08 -3.78 -25.36
CA GLY A 322 -0.02 -2.41 -25.88
C GLY A 322 -1.30 -1.75 -25.41
N ILE A 323 -1.35 -1.35 -24.14
CA ILE A 323 -2.55 -0.85 -23.48
C ILE A 323 -2.73 0.65 -23.76
N GLY A 324 -3.96 1.04 -24.08
CA GLY A 324 -4.41 2.42 -24.15
C GLY A 324 -5.77 2.61 -23.50
N GLU A 325 -5.97 3.80 -22.92
CA GLU A 325 -7.29 4.25 -22.46
C GLU A 325 -8.14 4.68 -23.67
N CYS A 326 -9.41 4.32 -23.64
CA CYS A 326 -10.39 4.58 -24.71
C CYS A 326 -11.60 5.32 -24.15
N ASP A 327 -12.34 6.00 -25.04
CA ASP A 327 -13.60 6.63 -24.66
C ASP A 327 -14.63 5.61 -24.19
N ASN A 328 -15.34 5.95 -23.13
CA ASN A 328 -16.50 5.19 -22.67
C ASN A 328 -17.74 5.60 -23.49
N LEU A 329 -18.28 4.67 -24.27
CA LEU A 329 -19.46 4.88 -25.12
C LEU A 329 -20.78 4.55 -24.41
N ASP A 330 -20.70 4.08 -23.17
CA ASP A 330 -21.86 3.72 -22.35
C ASP A 330 -22.39 4.91 -21.54
N THR A 331 -23.63 4.79 -21.06
CA THR A 331 -24.27 5.85 -20.26
C THR A 331 -23.87 5.81 -18.79
N PHE A 332 -23.19 4.76 -18.34
CA PHE A 332 -22.68 4.61 -16.98
C PHE A 332 -21.20 4.97 -16.92
N SER A 333 -20.72 5.41 -15.75
CA SER A 333 -19.31 5.80 -15.57
C SER A 333 -18.40 4.57 -15.44
N ALA A 334 -17.43 4.44 -16.33
CA ALA A 334 -16.34 3.48 -16.27
C ALA A 334 -15.12 4.03 -17.02
N LYS A 335 -13.91 3.66 -16.55
CA LYS A 335 -12.68 3.77 -17.34
C LYS A 335 -12.60 2.57 -18.26
N VAL A 336 -12.12 2.76 -19.49
CA VAL A 336 -12.04 1.70 -20.50
C VAL A 336 -10.60 1.57 -20.98
N PHE A 337 -10.01 0.39 -20.80
CA PHE A 337 -8.66 0.08 -21.25
C PHE A 337 -8.70 -1.04 -22.27
N ARG A 338 -8.01 -0.83 -23.38
CA ARG A 338 -7.86 -1.84 -24.44
C ARG A 338 -6.40 -2.19 -24.58
N GLY A 339 -6.11 -3.49 -24.67
CA GLY A 339 -4.79 -4.00 -24.94
C GLY A 339 -4.75 -4.84 -26.21
N GLY A 340 -3.55 -4.99 -26.75
CA GLY A 340 -3.29 -5.96 -27.80
C GLY A 340 -1.80 -6.23 -27.97
N VAL A 341 -1.49 -7.40 -28.52
CA VAL A 341 -0.11 -7.79 -28.85
C VAL A 341 0.26 -7.19 -30.20
N ARG A 342 1.40 -6.49 -30.25
CA ARG A 342 1.83 -5.76 -31.45
C ARG A 342 1.94 -6.70 -32.64
N GLY A 343 1.18 -6.41 -33.71
CA GLY A 343 1.15 -7.21 -34.94
C GLY A 343 0.14 -8.37 -34.92
N LEU A 344 -0.54 -8.62 -33.81
CA LEU A 344 -1.55 -9.67 -33.63
C LEU A 344 -2.93 -9.13 -33.22
N TYR A 345 -3.22 -7.85 -33.53
CA TYR A 345 -4.44 -7.12 -33.18
C TYR A 345 -5.77 -7.74 -33.69
N THR A 346 -5.73 -8.78 -34.52
CA THR A 346 -6.93 -9.52 -34.98
C THR A 346 -7.12 -10.87 -34.29
N TYR A 347 -6.22 -11.23 -33.36
CA TYR A 347 -6.21 -12.52 -32.65
C TYR A 347 -5.93 -12.38 -31.15
N MET A 348 -5.09 -11.42 -30.76
CA MET A 348 -4.60 -11.21 -29.40
C MET A 348 -4.95 -9.81 -28.91
N GLU A 349 -6.23 -9.59 -28.59
CA GLU A 349 -6.71 -8.34 -28.01
C GLU A 349 -7.61 -8.58 -26.81
N GLY A 350 -7.61 -7.61 -25.89
CA GLY A 350 -8.47 -7.56 -24.73
C GLY A 350 -8.99 -6.16 -24.47
N ILE A 351 -10.09 -6.10 -23.72
CA ILE A 351 -10.69 -4.88 -23.21
C ILE A 351 -11.16 -5.11 -21.77
N VAL A 352 -10.95 -4.12 -20.91
CA VAL A 352 -11.49 -4.10 -19.55
C VAL A 352 -12.11 -2.74 -19.27
N MET A 353 -13.29 -2.76 -18.68
CA MET A 353 -13.99 -1.59 -18.18
C MET A 353 -14.05 -1.66 -16.65
N CYS A 354 -13.64 -0.59 -15.98
CA CYS A 354 -13.63 -0.46 -14.52
C CYS A 354 -14.53 0.69 -14.08
N ALA A 355 -15.64 0.40 -13.41
CA ALA A 355 -16.52 1.41 -12.82
C ALA A 355 -16.07 1.80 -11.39
N PRO A 356 -16.30 3.05 -10.96
CA PRO A 356 -15.88 3.54 -9.64
C PRO A 356 -16.46 2.78 -8.44
N HIS A 357 -17.63 2.16 -8.60
CA HIS A 357 -18.28 1.34 -7.57
C HIS A 357 -17.85 -0.14 -7.64
N GLY A 358 -16.89 -0.48 -8.52
CA GLY A 358 -16.35 -1.82 -8.67
C GLY A 358 -16.98 -2.70 -9.76
N GLY A 359 -17.91 -2.16 -10.56
CA GLY A 359 -18.37 -2.86 -11.76
C GLY A 359 -17.18 -3.17 -12.68
N LEU A 360 -17.07 -4.42 -13.12
CA LEU A 360 -16.05 -4.89 -14.05
C LEU A 360 -16.71 -5.54 -15.25
N TRP A 361 -16.22 -5.20 -16.44
CA TRP A 361 -16.56 -5.88 -17.69
C TRP A 361 -15.26 -6.17 -18.41
N VAL A 362 -14.97 -7.45 -18.62
CA VAL A 362 -13.75 -7.90 -19.29
C VAL A 362 -14.15 -8.70 -20.50
N ALA A 363 -13.53 -8.40 -21.64
CA ALA A 363 -13.63 -9.25 -22.81
C ALA A 363 -12.26 -9.43 -23.44
N PHE A 364 -12.00 -10.60 -24.00
CA PHE A 364 -10.81 -10.82 -24.80
C PHE A 364 -11.10 -11.83 -25.91
N LEU A 365 -10.28 -11.72 -26.95
CA LEU A 365 -10.38 -12.58 -28.11
C LEU A 365 -9.58 -13.88 -27.88
N ASP A 366 -10.21 -15.03 -28.11
CA ASP A 366 -9.61 -16.34 -27.96
C ASP A 366 -9.82 -17.17 -29.22
N ASP A 367 -8.88 -17.02 -30.16
CA ASP A 367 -8.88 -17.59 -31.51
C ASP A 367 -10.18 -17.33 -32.30
N ASN A 368 -11.22 -18.13 -32.04
CA ASN A 368 -12.47 -18.17 -32.78
C ASN A 368 -13.67 -17.53 -32.06
N ASP A 369 -13.55 -17.23 -30.76
CA ASP A 369 -14.63 -16.62 -29.99
C ASP A 369 -14.15 -15.46 -29.10
N VAL A 370 -15.10 -14.66 -28.63
CA VAL A 370 -14.86 -13.60 -27.65
C VAL A 370 -15.31 -14.14 -26.31
N LYS A 371 -14.38 -14.24 -25.36
CA LYS A 371 -14.70 -14.55 -23.97
C LYS A 371 -15.14 -13.27 -23.28
N TYR A 372 -16.29 -13.28 -22.63
CA TYR A 372 -16.83 -12.12 -21.93
C TYR A 372 -17.19 -12.47 -20.49
N PHE A 373 -16.80 -11.58 -19.57
CA PHE A 373 -16.96 -11.71 -18.13
C PHE A 373 -17.45 -10.39 -17.55
N THR A 374 -18.29 -10.47 -16.54
CA THR A 374 -18.68 -9.30 -15.75
C THR A 374 -19.10 -9.70 -14.35
N ASN A 375 -18.87 -8.83 -13.37
CA ASN A 375 -19.44 -8.97 -12.03
C ASN A 375 -20.78 -8.22 -11.86
N ASP A 376 -21.26 -7.52 -12.89
CA ASP A 376 -22.57 -6.87 -12.90
C ASP A 376 -23.63 -7.83 -13.45
N ILE A 377 -24.60 -8.18 -12.60
CA ILE A 377 -25.68 -9.10 -12.93
C ILE A 377 -26.52 -8.63 -14.14
N ASN A 378 -26.65 -7.32 -14.34
CA ASN A 378 -27.45 -6.75 -15.42
C ASN A 378 -26.77 -6.90 -16.79
N TRP A 379 -25.50 -7.32 -16.83
CA TRP A 379 -24.71 -7.47 -18.05
C TRP A 379 -24.24 -8.90 -18.28
N LYS A 380 -24.77 -9.89 -17.54
CA LYS A 380 -24.40 -11.31 -17.71
C LYS A 380 -24.77 -11.91 -19.05
N THR A 381 -25.73 -11.32 -19.78
CA THR A 381 -26.25 -11.84 -21.06
C THR A 381 -26.23 -10.80 -22.19
N ARG A 382 -25.61 -9.65 -21.97
CA ARG A 382 -25.47 -8.56 -22.95
C ARG A 382 -24.15 -7.83 -22.74
N ILE A 383 -23.64 -7.19 -23.77
CA ILE A 383 -22.34 -6.52 -23.73
C ILE A 383 -22.49 -4.98 -23.79
N PRO A 384 -21.68 -4.23 -23.02
CA PRO A 384 -21.63 -2.75 -23.08
C PRO A 384 -21.31 -2.23 -24.47
N LYS A 385 -21.77 -1.01 -24.79
CA LYS A 385 -21.52 -0.34 -26.07
C LYS A 385 -20.03 -0.19 -26.36
N SER A 386 -19.23 0.08 -25.33
CA SER A 386 -17.77 0.20 -25.46
C SER A 386 -17.13 -1.12 -25.90
N ILE A 387 -17.63 -2.25 -25.38
CA ILE A 387 -17.18 -3.60 -25.77
C ILE A 387 -17.72 -3.98 -27.16
N GLU A 388 -18.94 -3.58 -27.51
CA GLU A 388 -19.48 -3.74 -28.87
C GLU A 388 -18.63 -2.99 -29.91
N ALA A 389 -18.28 -1.74 -29.63
CA ALA A 389 -17.43 -0.95 -30.53
C ALA A 389 -16.01 -1.56 -30.64
N TRP A 390 -15.45 -2.05 -29.53
CA TRP A 390 -14.14 -2.73 -29.55
C TRP A 390 -14.14 -3.95 -30.49
N ARG A 391 -15.21 -4.74 -30.47
CA ARG A 391 -15.33 -5.95 -31.29
C ARG A 391 -15.84 -5.72 -32.70
N ASP A 392 -16.03 -4.46 -33.13
CA ASP A 392 -16.55 -4.14 -34.47
C ASP A 392 -15.74 -4.79 -35.61
N ARG A 393 -14.44 -5.04 -35.39
CA ARG A 393 -13.51 -5.64 -36.36
C ARG A 393 -13.57 -7.17 -36.44
N PHE A 394 -14.34 -7.82 -35.56
CA PHE A 394 -14.51 -9.27 -35.49
C PHE A 394 -15.92 -9.63 -34.99
N LYS A 395 -16.94 -8.94 -35.53
CA LYS A 395 -18.36 -9.16 -35.19
C LYS A 395 -18.87 -10.56 -35.52
N ASP A 396 -18.23 -11.21 -36.48
CA ASP A 396 -18.52 -12.57 -36.92
C ASP A 396 -18.20 -13.63 -35.85
N LYS A 397 -17.31 -13.32 -34.91
CA LYS A 397 -16.95 -14.24 -33.82
C LYS A 397 -18.05 -14.33 -32.78
N GLU A 398 -18.31 -15.53 -32.29
CA GLU A 398 -19.32 -15.75 -31.24
C GLU A 398 -18.87 -15.13 -29.91
N VAL A 399 -19.79 -14.61 -29.10
CA VAL A 399 -19.50 -14.20 -27.72
C VAL A 399 -19.89 -15.32 -26.76
N LYS A 400 -18.93 -15.79 -25.98
CA LYS A 400 -19.15 -16.68 -24.85
C LYS A 400 -19.27 -15.87 -23.57
N PHE A 401 -20.50 -15.80 -23.04
CA PHE A 401 -20.77 -15.22 -21.73
C PHE A 401 -20.37 -16.22 -20.65
N ILE A 402 -19.31 -15.94 -19.89
CA ILE A 402 -18.77 -16.85 -18.89
C ILE A 402 -19.13 -16.33 -17.49
N SER A 403 -19.79 -17.18 -16.71
CA SER A 403 -20.09 -16.95 -15.29
C SER A 403 -19.30 -17.85 -14.35
N ASP A 404 -18.96 -19.05 -14.81
CA ASP A 404 -18.36 -20.09 -13.99
C ASP A 404 -16.87 -20.16 -14.31
N VAL A 405 -16.05 -19.76 -13.33
CA VAL A 405 -14.59 -19.71 -13.46
C VAL A 405 -13.96 -20.48 -12.31
N GLN A 406 -12.82 -21.12 -12.59
CA GLN A 406 -12.03 -21.77 -11.56
C GLN A 406 -11.00 -20.78 -11.03
N ALA A 407 -11.27 -20.16 -9.88
CA ALA A 407 -10.37 -19.17 -9.28
C ALA A 407 -9.20 -19.79 -8.49
N LEU A 408 -9.36 -21.04 -8.06
CA LEU A 408 -8.30 -21.79 -7.36
C LEU A 408 -7.34 -22.38 -8.38
N PRO A 409 -6.01 -22.17 -8.24
CA PRO A 409 -5.03 -22.72 -9.16
C PRO A 409 -5.07 -24.25 -9.15
N ASP A 410 -4.87 -24.86 -10.32
CA ASP A 410 -4.61 -26.30 -10.40
C ASP A 410 -3.24 -26.58 -9.75
N ASN A 411 -3.21 -27.43 -8.71
CA ASN A 411 -2.00 -27.77 -7.96
C ASN A 411 -1.02 -28.69 -8.74
N THR A 412 -1.12 -28.74 -10.06
CA THR A 412 -0.24 -29.52 -10.94
C THR A 412 0.90 -28.65 -11.48
N LEU A 413 2.14 -29.16 -11.33
CA LEU A 413 3.36 -28.57 -11.91
C LEU A 413 3.37 -28.65 -13.43
#